data_AF-A0A248JP03-F1
#
_entry.id   AF-A0A248JP03-F1
#
_cell.length_a   1.000
_cell.length_b   1.000
_cell.length_c   1.000
_cell.angle_alpha   90.00
_cell.angle_beta   90.00
_cell.angle_gamma   90.00
#
_symmetry.space_group_name_H-M   'P 1'
#
loop_
_entity.id
_entity.type
_entity.pdbx_description
1 polymer ?
#
loop_
_entity_poly.entity_id
_entity_poly.type
_entity_poly.pdbx_seq_one_letter_code
_entity_poly.pdbx_strand_id
1 'polypeptide(L)'
;MDGKTLARIGAVAFVAVAITATVIELMRTDEVTEIRTLSRPHVGDPEPLRATLRHCRDMGEAASRDATCLKAWAENRDRFLGTTSPEAH
;
A
#
# COMPACT_ATOMS: atom_id res chain seq x y z
N MET A 1 25.28 -26.03 -30.17
CA MET A 1 24.01 -25.28 -30.26
C MET A 1 24.20 -24.21 -31.30
N ASP A 2 23.30 -24.11 -32.28
CA ASP A 2 23.41 -23.12 -33.35
C ASP A 2 23.31 -21.69 -32.81
N GLY A 3 24.28 -20.82 -33.12
CA GLY A 3 24.26 -19.43 -32.65
C GLY A 3 22.98 -18.67 -33.03
N LYS A 4 22.31 -19.10 -34.10
CA LYS A 4 21.02 -18.56 -34.54
C LYS A 4 19.86 -18.92 -33.60
N THR A 5 19.87 -20.10 -32.98
CA THR A 5 18.82 -20.48 -32.02
C THR A 5 19.03 -19.73 -30.71
N LEU A 6 20.27 -19.56 -30.27
CA LEU A 6 20.60 -18.76 -29.09
C LEU A 6 20.19 -17.30 -29.25
N ALA A 7 20.45 -16.68 -30.41
CA ALA A 7 20.01 -15.32 -30.71
C ALA A 7 18.48 -15.17 -30.68
N ARG A 8 17.75 -16.15 -31.21
CA ARG A 8 16.27 -16.16 -31.17
C ARG A 8 15.73 -16.27 -29.75
N ILE A 9 16.32 -17.14 -28.93
CA ILE A 9 15.91 -17.31 -27.52
C ILE A 9 16.13 -16.01 -26.76
N GLY A 10 17.28 -15.36 -26.94
CA GLY A 10 17.57 -14.06 -26.32
C GLY A 10 16.56 -12.97 -26.73
N ALA A 11 16.23 -12.89 -28.02
CA ALA A 11 15.25 -11.92 -28.52
C ALA A 11 13.85 -12.16 -27.94
N VAL A 12 13.40 -13.41 -27.88
CA VAL A 12 12.08 -13.75 -27.32
C VAL A 12 12.04 -13.44 -25.83
N ALA A 13 13.09 -13.78 -25.07
CA ALA A 13 13.17 -13.48 -23.65
C ALA A 13 13.12 -11.96 -23.39
N PHE A 14 13.84 -11.17 -24.17
CA PHE A 14 13.83 -9.71 -24.04
C PHE A 14 12.44 -9.12 -24.32
N VAL A 15 11.77 -9.57 -25.38
CA VAL A 15 10.41 -9.14 -25.71
C VAL A 15 9.43 -9.50 -24.59
N ALA A 16 9.53 -10.71 -24.03
CA ALA A 16 8.68 -11.12 -22.90
C ALA A 16 8.88 -10.24 -21.66
N VAL A 17 10.13 -9.90 -21.33
CA VAL A 17 10.45 -8.99 -20.22
C VAL A 17 9.89 -7.59 -20.49
N ALA A 18 10.05 -7.07 -21.71
CA ALA A 18 9.52 -5.76 -22.09
C ALA A 18 7.99 -5.69 -21.95
N ILE A 19 7.27 -6.71 -22.44
CA ILE A 19 5.81 -6.80 -22.31
C ILE A 19 5.41 -6.84 -20.83
N THR A 20 6.08 -7.66 -20.03
CA THR A 20 5.78 -7.77 -18.59
C THR A 20 5.98 -6.42 -17.89
N ALA A 21 7.07 -5.71 -18.18
CA ALA A 21 7.33 -4.39 -17.64
C ALA A 21 6.25 -3.36 -18.04
N THR A 22 5.79 -3.39 -19.29
CA THR A 22 4.70 -2.50 -19.75
C THR A 22 3.38 -2.78 -19.03
N VAL A 23 3.06 -4.06 -18.81
CA VAL A 23 1.86 -4.43 -18.04
C VAL A 23 1.95 -3.94 -16.60
N ILE A 24 3.12 -4.07 -15.95
CA ILE A 24 3.32 -3.57 -14.58
C ILE A 24 3.16 -2.04 -14.50
N GLU A 25 3.72 -1.29 -15.44
CA GLU A 25 3.58 0.18 -15.45
C GLU A 25 2.13 0.64 -15.69
N LEU A 26 1.38 -0.07 -16.54
CA LEU A 26 -0.05 0.19 -16.75
C LEU A 26 -0.85 -0.10 -15.47
N MET A 27 -0.64 -1.27 -14.87
CA MET A 27 -1.29 -1.65 -13.60
C MET A 27 -0.94 -0.68 -12.48
N ARG A 28 0.31 -0.20 -12.42
CA ARG A 28 0.76 0.78 -11.42
C ARG A 28 0.07 2.14 -11.62
N THR A 29 -0.17 2.55 -12.86
CA THR A 29 -0.88 3.82 -13.14
C THR A 29 -2.34 3.76 -12.72
N ASP A 30 -3.00 2.62 -12.95
CA ASP A 30 -4.36 2.35 -12.47
C ASP A 30 -4.40 2.26 -10.94
N GLU A 31 -3.47 1.50 -10.33
CA GLU A 31 -3.38 1.35 -8.87
C GLU A 31 -3.06 2.69 -8.18
N VAL A 32 -2.18 3.53 -8.74
CA VAL A 32 -1.90 4.88 -8.20
C VAL A 32 -3.14 5.77 -8.29
N THR A 33 -3.94 5.63 -9.34
CA THR A 33 -5.20 6.38 -9.51
C THR A 33 -6.28 5.88 -8.55
N GLU A 34 -6.35 4.57 -8.34
CA GLU A 34 -7.26 3.92 -7.39
C GLU A 34 -6.86 4.22 -5.93
N ILE A 35 -5.57 4.14 -5.59
CA ILE A 35 -5.03 4.54 -4.27
C ILE A 35 -5.31 6.02 -4.00
N ARG A 36 -5.20 6.90 -5.00
CA ARG A 36 -5.50 8.33 -4.83
C ARG A 36 -6.99 8.60 -4.61
N THR A 37 -7.87 7.79 -5.19
CA THR A 37 -9.33 7.88 -4.99
C THR A 37 -9.78 7.24 -3.67
N LEU A 38 -9.17 6.14 -3.24
CA LEU A 38 -9.33 5.53 -1.91
C LEU A 38 -8.70 6.36 -0.78
N SER A 39 -7.64 7.12 -1.09
CA SER A 39 -7.02 8.10 -0.18
C SER A 39 -7.78 9.42 -0.11
N ARG A 40 -8.94 9.55 -0.79
CA ARG A 40 -9.83 10.68 -0.52
C ARG A 40 -10.17 10.64 0.97
N PRO A 41 -9.88 11.72 1.72
CA PRO A 41 -10.09 11.74 3.17
C PRO A 41 -11.50 11.27 3.49
N HIS A 42 -11.61 10.18 4.27
CA HIS A 42 -12.85 9.92 4.99
C HIS A 42 -13.11 11.17 5.83
N VAL A 43 -14.22 11.85 5.56
CA VAL A 43 -14.58 13.19 6.07
C VAL A 43 -14.75 13.21 7.60
N GLY A 44 -14.69 12.05 8.27
CA GLY A 44 -14.82 11.91 9.73
C GLY A 44 -13.56 11.52 10.49
N ASP A 45 -12.38 11.45 9.86
CA ASP A 45 -11.16 11.05 10.58
C ASP A 45 -10.52 12.30 11.22
N PRO A 46 -10.51 12.44 12.56
CA PRO A 46 -9.88 13.55 13.23
C PRO A 46 -8.40 13.56 12.84
N GLU A 47 -7.98 14.67 12.22
CA GLU A 47 -6.60 15.00 11.87
C GLU A 47 -5.51 14.50 12.85
N PRO A 48 -5.72 14.53 14.19
CA PRO A 48 -4.76 13.94 15.14
C PRO A 48 -4.50 12.43 14.96
N LEU A 49 -5.50 11.58 14.70
CA LEU A 49 -5.27 10.13 14.60
C LEU A 49 -4.37 9.82 13.40
N ARG A 50 -4.59 10.49 12.27
CA ARG A 50 -3.74 10.33 11.08
C ARG A 50 -2.30 10.80 11.33
N ALA A 51 -2.11 11.87 12.09
CA ALA A 51 -0.77 12.33 12.47
C ALA A 51 -0.05 11.28 13.33
N THR A 52 -0.74 10.70 14.32
CA THR A 52 -0.20 9.63 15.16
C THR A 52 0.13 8.38 14.35
N LEU A 53 -0.76 7.95 13.45
CA LEU A 53 -0.52 6.78 12.59
C LEU A 53 0.70 6.97 11.68
N ARG A 54 0.89 8.17 11.11
CA ARG A 54 2.08 8.48 10.30
C ARG A 54 3.35 8.42 11.15
N HIS A 55 3.34 9.03 12.33
CA HIS A 55 4.46 8.98 13.26
C HIS A 55 4.84 7.53 13.63
N CYS A 56 3.84 6.70 13.96
CA CYS A 56 4.04 5.28 14.27
C CYS A 56 4.58 4.48 13.08
N ARG A 57 4.13 4.76 11.86
CA ARG A 57 4.68 4.14 10.65
C ARG A 57 6.15 4.52 10.46
N ASP A 58 6.47 5.81 10.61
CA ASP A 58 7.83 6.31 10.38
C ASP A 58 8.83 5.79 11.44
N MET A 59 8.34 5.37 12.61
CA MET A 59 9.14 4.67 13.65
C MET A 59 9.45 3.19 13.32
N GLY A 60 8.70 2.54 12.43
CA GLY A 60 8.95 1.14 12.04
C GLY A 60 8.79 0.14 13.19
N GLU A 61 9.76 -0.78 13.36
CA GLU A 61 9.67 -1.85 14.37
C GLU A 61 9.52 -1.32 15.81
N ALA A 62 10.11 -0.17 16.11
CA ALA A 62 10.03 0.44 17.44
C ALA A 62 8.57 0.71 17.86
N ALA A 63 7.69 1.04 16.89
CA ALA A 63 6.27 1.28 17.16
C ALA A 63 5.52 0.02 17.62
N SER A 64 6.01 -1.18 17.33
CA SER A 64 5.37 -2.44 17.76
C SER A 64 5.39 -2.63 19.28
N ARG A 65 6.28 -1.92 19.98
CA ARG A 65 6.43 -1.96 21.44
C ARG A 65 5.89 -0.70 22.12
N ASP A 66 5.45 0.29 21.34
CA ASP A 66 4.93 1.55 21.83
C ASP A 66 3.41 1.46 22.09
N ALA A 67 3.00 1.70 23.34
CA ALA A 67 1.60 1.59 23.74
C ALA A 67 0.68 2.62 23.03
N THR A 68 1.20 3.80 22.69
CA THR A 68 0.46 4.84 21.97
C THR A 68 0.18 4.40 20.54
N CYS A 69 1.17 3.79 19.88
CA CYS A 69 1.02 3.26 18.54
C CYS A 69 0.08 2.06 18.46
N LEU A 70 0.18 1.14 19.42
CA LEU A 70 -0.74 0.00 19.53
C LEU A 70 -2.20 0.47 19.69
N LYS A 71 -2.43 1.49 20.52
CA LYS A 71 -3.76 2.09 20.70
C LYS A 71 -4.28 2.76 19.43
N ALA A 72 -3.43 3.54 18.75
CA ALA A 72 -3.81 4.21 17.50
C ALA A 72 -4.20 3.22 16.39
N TRP A 73 -3.50 2.08 16.27
CA TRP A 73 -3.85 1.04 15.31
C TRP A 73 -5.15 0.33 15.66
N ALA A 74 -5.39 0.04 16.94
CA ALA A 74 -6.65 -0.53 17.38
C ALA A 74 -7.82 0.41 17.05
N GLU A 75 -7.70 1.70 17.38
CA GLU A 75 -8.73 2.70 17.08
C GLU A 75 -8.99 2.84 15.58
N ASN A 76 -7.94 2.85 14.75
CA ASN A 76 -8.08 2.91 13.29
C ASN A 76 -8.79 1.68 12.72
N ARG A 77 -8.44 0.48 13.21
CA ARG A 77 -9.09 -0.76 12.82
C ARG A 77 -10.56 -0.75 13.22
N ASP A 78 -10.86 -0.35 14.45
CA ASP A 78 -12.22 -0.35 14.98
C ASP A 78 -13.11 0.64 14.20
N ARG A 79 -12.56 1.78 13.77
CA ARG A 79 -13.26 2.71 12.84
C ARG A 79 -13.52 2.10 11.47
N PHE A 80 -12.49 1.47 10.89
CA PHE A 80 -12.63 0.84 9.58
C PHE A 80 -13.69 -0.27 9.59
N LEU A 81 -13.75 -1.03 10.68
CA LEU A 81 -14.74 -2.09 10.89
C LEU A 81 -16.11 -1.56 11.35
N GLY A 82 -16.26 -0.25 11.58
CA GLY A 82 -17.49 0.35 12.09
C GLY A 82 -17.84 -0.07 13.51
N THR A 83 -16.88 -0.58 14.29
CA THR A 83 -17.07 -1.03 15.68
C THR A 83 -16.84 0.08 16.70
N THR A 84 -16.62 1.33 16.26
CA THR A 84 -16.64 2.49 17.17
C THR A 84 -18.05 2.74 17.66
N SER A 85 -18.46 2.00 18.69
CA SER A 85 -19.66 2.30 19.44
C SER A 85 -19.51 3.69 20.10
N PRO A 86 -20.42 4.64 19.87
CA PRO A 86 -20.43 5.92 20.58
C PRO A 86 -21.05 5.80 21.98
N GLU A 87 -20.87 4.69 22.69
CA GLU A 87 -21.37 4.48 24.04
C GLU A 87 -20.32 3.86 24.96
N ALA A 88 -19.63 4.74 25.69
CA ALA A 88 -19.21 4.50 27.06
C ALA A 88 -19.04 5.88 27.73
N HIS A 89 -20.19 6.49 28.02
CA HIS A 89 -20.32 7.50 29.07
C HIS A 89 -20.47 6.79 30.42
#